data_AF-A0A3A8ZXI0-F1
#
_entry.id   AF-A0A3A8ZXI0-F1
#
_cell.length_a   1.000
_cell.length_b   1.000
_cell.length_c   1.000
_cell.angle_alpha   90.00
_cell.angle_beta   90.00
_cell.angle_gamma   90.00
#
_symmetry.space_group_name_H-M   'P 1'
#
loop_
_entity.id
_entity.type
_entity.pdbx_description
1 polymer ?
#
loop_
_entity_poly.entity_id
_entity_poly.type
_entity_poly.pdbx_seq_one_letter_code
_entity_poly.pdbx_strand_id
1 'polypeptide(L)'
;MRNQSIVTCKYSGCLHPDKTLDKEQAVKSGNSYYHPDCFQTKEDIKKIIDLFKNHINPNPVYSTLQSVIKNIVFTKGLGSDFLLFGLQYYIDHKIPLNYPQGLYYVIQNKQVLDAYNKSKVKNMKSNIEIKEDSGSEFTHVPIQNKSFADIIK
;
A
#
# COMPACT_ATOMS: atom_id res chain seq x y z
N MET A 1 -30.23 -14.60 -9.80
CA MET A 1 -29.44 -14.59 -8.55
C MET A 1 -28.02 -15.03 -8.91
N ARG A 2 -27.01 -14.15 -8.83
CA ARG A 2 -25.63 -14.58 -9.11
C ARG A 2 -25.21 -15.50 -7.96
N ASN A 3 -24.75 -16.71 -8.28
CA ASN A 3 -24.16 -17.62 -7.31
C ASN A 3 -22.92 -16.94 -6.71
N GLN A 4 -23.07 -16.28 -5.57
CA GLN A 4 -21.95 -15.80 -4.76
C GLN A 4 -21.24 -17.04 -4.23
N SER A 5 -20.17 -17.44 -4.94
CA SER A 5 -19.28 -18.47 -4.45
C SER A 5 -18.31 -17.82 -3.47
N ILE A 6 -18.50 -18.12 -2.20
CA ILE A 6 -17.60 -17.67 -1.12
C ILE A 6 -16.36 -18.58 -1.14
N VAL A 7 -15.18 -17.98 -1.04
CA VAL A 7 -13.90 -18.68 -0.94
C VAL A 7 -13.16 -18.27 0.33
N THR A 8 -12.27 -19.12 0.81
CA THR A 8 -11.42 -18.84 1.98
C THR A 8 -10.04 -18.37 1.54
N CYS A 9 -9.58 -17.25 2.11
CA CYS A 9 -8.23 -16.74 1.98
C CYS A 9 -7.23 -17.72 2.59
N LYS A 10 -6.26 -18.16 1.80
CA LYS A 10 -5.25 -19.13 2.25
C LYS A 10 -4.06 -18.47 2.97
N TYR A 11 -4.07 -17.15 3.14
CA TYR A 11 -2.99 -16.45 3.80
C TYR A 11 -2.97 -16.73 5.30
N SER A 12 -1.84 -17.24 5.80
CA SER A 12 -1.69 -17.59 7.23
C SER A 12 -1.83 -16.37 8.14
N GLY A 13 -1.26 -15.22 7.75
CA GLY A 13 -1.33 -13.96 8.49
C GLY A 13 -2.55 -13.09 8.16
N CYS A 14 -3.62 -13.67 7.60
CA CYS A 14 -4.85 -12.92 7.29
C CYS A 14 -5.47 -12.37 8.58
N LEU A 15 -5.67 -11.04 8.61
CA LEU A 15 -6.28 -10.31 9.74
C LEU A 15 -7.78 -10.06 9.54
N HIS A 16 -8.37 -10.52 8.43
CA HIS A 16 -9.81 -10.40 8.17
C HIS A 16 -10.60 -11.36 9.09
N PRO A 17 -11.73 -10.93 9.70
CA PRO A 17 -12.45 -11.70 10.72
C PRO A 17 -12.76 -13.15 10.31
N ASP A 18 -13.40 -13.34 9.16
CA ASP A 18 -13.88 -14.66 8.72
C ASP A 18 -12.91 -15.34 7.75
N LYS A 19 -11.82 -14.66 7.35
CA LYS A 19 -10.92 -15.06 6.27
C LYS A 19 -11.62 -15.45 4.96
N THR A 20 -12.90 -15.15 4.79
CA THR A 20 -13.68 -15.43 3.58
C THR A 20 -13.87 -14.18 2.74
N LEU A 21 -14.13 -14.37 1.44
CA LEU A 21 -14.46 -13.32 0.49
C LEU A 21 -15.18 -13.89 -0.72
N ASP A 22 -15.86 -13.02 -1.47
CA ASP A 22 -16.44 -13.38 -2.75
C ASP A 22 -15.34 -13.80 -3.73
N LYS A 23 -15.56 -14.92 -4.42
CA LYS A 23 -14.62 -15.44 -5.42
C LYS A 23 -14.28 -14.43 -6.52
N GLU A 24 -15.22 -13.55 -6.87
CA GLU A 24 -15.02 -12.49 -7.87
C GLU A 24 -14.05 -11.40 -7.38
N GLN A 25 -14.00 -11.16 -6.07
CA GLN A 25 -13.09 -10.17 -5.45
C GLN A 25 -11.75 -10.80 -5.04
N ALA A 26 -11.65 -12.12 -5.10
CA ALA A 26 -10.47 -12.85 -4.67
C ALA A 26 -9.37 -12.87 -5.72
N VAL A 27 -8.13 -12.67 -5.26
CA VAL A 27 -6.96 -12.92 -6.09
C VAL A 27 -6.67 -14.41 -6.09
N LYS A 28 -6.69 -15.05 -7.27
CA LYS A 28 -6.35 -16.46 -7.44
C LYS A 28 -4.86 -16.60 -7.76
N SER A 29 -4.16 -17.42 -6.98
CA SER A 29 -2.77 -17.81 -7.25
C SER A 29 -2.63 -19.32 -7.09
N GLY A 30 -2.39 -20.01 -8.21
CA GLY A 30 -2.48 -21.47 -8.30
C GLY A 30 -3.90 -21.96 -7.94
N ASN A 31 -3.98 -22.89 -6.98
CA ASN A 31 -5.24 -23.43 -6.47
C ASN A 31 -5.76 -22.69 -5.22
N SER A 32 -5.16 -21.56 -4.86
CA SER A 32 -5.50 -20.81 -3.64
C SER A 32 -6.11 -19.45 -3.95
N TYR A 33 -6.99 -19.01 -3.06
CA TYR A 33 -7.64 -17.70 -3.07
C TYR A 33 -7.10 -16.82 -1.95
N TYR A 34 -7.08 -15.51 -2.17
CA TYR A 34 -6.54 -14.53 -1.24
C TYR A 34 -7.35 -13.24 -1.31
N HIS A 35 -7.48 -12.54 -0.17
CA HIS A 35 -7.82 -11.12 -0.20
C HIS A 35 -6.73 -10.34 -0.95
N PRO A 36 -7.07 -9.29 -1.71
CA PRO A 36 -6.09 -8.51 -2.47
C PRO A 36 -4.92 -7.97 -1.62
N ASP A 37 -5.22 -7.44 -0.43
CA ASP A 37 -4.24 -6.93 0.53
C ASP A 37 -3.36 -8.04 1.13
N CYS A 38 -3.93 -9.21 1.42
CA CYS A 38 -3.21 -10.38 1.90
C CYS A 38 -2.26 -10.92 0.82
N PHE A 39 -2.70 -10.95 -0.44
CA PHE A 39 -1.87 -11.35 -1.57
C PHE A 39 -0.74 -10.35 -1.79
N GLN A 40 -1.05 -9.04 -1.77
CA GLN A 40 -0.06 -7.98 -1.88
C GLN A 40 1.01 -8.10 -0.80
N THR A 41 0.60 -8.27 0.47
CA THR A 41 1.54 -8.44 1.59
C THR A 41 2.42 -9.66 1.43
N LYS A 42 1.88 -10.78 0.92
CA LYS A 42 2.66 -11.98 0.62
C LYS A 42 3.74 -11.70 -0.45
N GLU A 43 3.38 -11.02 -1.53
CA GLU A 43 4.30 -10.68 -2.60
C GLU A 43 5.35 -9.66 -2.17
N ASP A 44 4.97 -8.67 -1.37
CA ASP A 44 5.90 -7.67 -0.84
C ASP A 44 6.92 -8.30 0.10
N ILE A 45 6.51 -9.19 1.00
CA ILE A 45 7.45 -9.93 1.86
C ILE A 45 8.44 -10.75 1.04
N LYS A 46 7.97 -11.40 -0.03
CA LYS A 46 8.84 -12.15 -0.94
C LYS A 46 9.86 -11.23 -1.60
N LYS A 47 9.42 -10.10 -2.16
CA LYS A 47 10.29 -9.09 -2.79
C LYS A 47 11.29 -8.50 -1.80
N ILE A 48 10.88 -8.20 -0.56
CA ILE A 48 11.78 -7.71 0.49
C ILE A 48 12.90 -8.72 0.73
N ILE A 49 12.57 -10.00 0.86
CA ILE A 49 13.56 -11.07 1.05
C ILE A 49 14.51 -11.15 -0.14
N ASP A 50 13.99 -11.13 -1.36
CA ASP A 50 14.80 -11.22 -2.58
C ASP A 50 15.73 -10.01 -2.73
N LEU A 51 15.23 -8.80 -2.52
CA LEU A 51 16.03 -7.57 -2.55
C LEU A 51 17.13 -7.60 -1.48
N PHE A 52 16.80 -8.03 -0.26
CA PHE A 52 17.77 -8.12 0.82
C PHE A 52 18.89 -9.11 0.48
N LYS A 53 18.55 -10.28 -0.06
CA LYS A 53 19.55 -11.27 -0.49
C LYS A 53 20.42 -10.74 -1.62
N ASN A 54 19.82 -10.10 -2.62
CA ASN A 54 20.54 -9.72 -3.83
C ASN A 54 21.41 -8.47 -3.66
N HIS A 55 21.03 -7.53 -2.79
CA HIS A 55 21.68 -6.22 -2.71
C HIS A 55 22.34 -5.91 -1.37
N ILE A 56 22.09 -6.70 -0.33
CA ILE A 56 22.51 -6.37 1.04
C ILE A 56 23.40 -7.46 1.62
N ASN A 57 22.84 -8.65 1.78
CA ASN A 57 23.57 -9.80 2.30
C ASN A 57 23.07 -11.06 1.59
N PRO A 58 23.90 -11.72 0.76
CA PRO A 58 23.50 -12.91 -0.01
C PRO A 58 23.20 -14.13 0.86
N ASN A 59 23.75 -14.18 2.08
CA ASN A 59 23.61 -15.31 2.99
C ASN A 59 23.03 -14.88 4.35
N PRO A 60 21.84 -14.24 4.38
CA PRO A 60 21.22 -13.91 5.65
C PRO A 60 20.66 -15.20 6.25
N VAL A 61 20.63 -15.29 7.58
CA VAL A 61 19.87 -16.34 8.26
C VAL A 61 18.39 -16.13 7.92
N TYR A 62 17.85 -17.00 7.06
CA TYR A 62 16.52 -16.80 6.45
C TYR A 62 15.41 -16.68 7.49
N SER A 63 15.45 -17.53 8.52
CA SER A 63 14.48 -17.50 9.62
C SER A 63 14.51 -16.18 10.38
N THR A 64 15.71 -15.63 10.64
CA THR A 64 15.90 -14.33 11.29
C THR A 64 15.35 -13.20 10.42
N LEU A 65 15.69 -13.18 9.12
CA LEU A 65 15.19 -12.17 8.19
C LEU A 65 13.66 -12.19 8.11
N GLN A 66 13.09 -13.39 7.92
CA GLN A 66 11.65 -13.55 7.84
C GLN A 66 10.95 -13.16 9.15
N SER A 67 11.55 -13.44 10.31
CA SER A 67 11.03 -13.05 11.62
C SER A 67 10.99 -11.54 11.79
N VAL A 68 12.08 -10.83 11.45
CA VAL A 68 12.13 -9.36 11.53
C VAL A 68 11.08 -8.72 10.62
N ILE A 69 10.97 -9.18 9.37
CA ILE A 69 9.97 -8.67 8.43
C ILE A 69 8.55 -8.87 8.99
N LYS A 70 8.23 -10.08 9.46
CA LYS A 70 6.91 -10.38 10.05
C LYS A 70 6.64 -9.56 11.30
N ASN A 71 7.63 -9.31 12.15
CA ASN A 71 7.45 -8.48 13.34
C ASN A 71 7.12 -7.02 12.95
N ILE A 72 7.82 -6.46 11.97
CA ILE A 72 7.53 -5.12 11.46
C ILE A 72 6.11 -5.06 10.88
N VAL A 73 5.74 -6.03 10.03
CA VAL A 73 4.45 -5.99 9.34
C VAL A 73 3.28 -6.27 10.28
N PHE A 74 3.34 -7.35 11.06
CA PHE A 74 2.19 -7.84 11.82
C PHE A 74 2.19 -7.38 13.28
N THR A 75 3.36 -7.31 13.93
CA THR A 75 3.42 -6.93 15.34
C THR A 75 3.42 -5.42 15.52
N LYS A 76 4.17 -4.69 14.68
CA LYS A 76 4.18 -3.22 14.70
C LYS A 76 3.06 -2.61 13.85
N GLY A 77 2.36 -3.41 13.04
CA GLY A 77 1.26 -2.96 12.20
C GLY A 77 1.68 -2.00 11.09
N LEU A 78 2.94 -2.08 10.63
CA LEU A 78 3.42 -1.26 9.53
C LEU A 78 3.11 -1.93 8.20
N GLY A 79 2.66 -1.16 7.21
CA GLY A 79 2.36 -1.65 5.87
C GLY A 79 3.57 -2.37 5.25
N SER A 80 3.32 -3.54 4.64
CA SER A 80 4.32 -4.31 3.90
C SER A 80 4.89 -3.53 2.72
N ASP A 81 4.05 -2.71 2.08
CA ASP A 81 4.41 -1.78 1.01
C ASP A 81 5.36 -0.67 1.51
N PHE A 82 5.17 -0.15 2.72
CA PHE A 82 6.08 0.83 3.32
C PHE A 82 7.46 0.23 3.59
N LEU A 83 7.51 -0.98 4.15
CA LEU A 83 8.78 -1.66 4.39
C LEU A 83 9.51 -1.96 3.07
N LEU A 84 8.79 -2.41 2.04
CA LEU A 84 9.34 -2.64 0.71
C LEU A 84 9.90 -1.34 0.11
N PHE A 85 9.13 -0.26 0.16
CA PHE A 85 9.57 1.05 -0.31
C PHE A 85 10.83 1.52 0.41
N GLY A 86 10.86 1.40 1.75
CA GLY A 86 12.01 1.82 2.54
C GLY A 86 13.28 1.03 2.22
N LEU A 87 13.15 -0.28 2.01
CA LEU A 87 14.29 -1.11 1.60
C LEU A 87 14.82 -0.68 0.24
N GLN A 88 13.93 -0.49 -0.73
CA GLN A 88 14.31 -0.02 -2.07
C GLN A 88 14.99 1.35 -2.00
N TYR A 89 14.46 2.26 -1.18
CA TYR A 89 15.07 3.57 -0.96
C TYR A 89 16.52 3.46 -0.46
N TYR A 90 16.79 2.59 0.52
CA TYR A 90 18.15 2.37 1.02
C TYR A 90 19.08 1.83 -0.08
N ILE A 91 18.61 0.88 -0.90
CA ILE A 91 19.38 0.32 -2.01
C ILE A 91 19.70 1.40 -3.05
N ASP A 92 18.69 2.15 -3.49
CA ASP A 92 18.81 3.17 -4.55
C ASP A 92 19.73 4.32 -4.13
N HIS A 93 19.67 4.73 -2.86
CA HIS A 93 20.47 5.81 -2.30
C HIS A 93 21.81 5.31 -1.71
N LYS A 94 22.11 4.01 -1.84
CA LYS A 94 23.33 3.38 -1.32
C LYS A 94 23.55 3.65 0.18
N ILE A 95 22.46 3.66 0.94
CA ILE A 95 22.52 3.83 2.40
C ILE A 95 22.95 2.49 3.01
N PRO A 96 24.00 2.47 3.87
CA PRO A 96 24.50 1.24 4.45
C PRO A 96 23.42 0.49 5.26
N LEU A 97 23.24 -0.78 4.92
CA LEU A 97 22.43 -1.76 5.63
C LEU A 97 23.14 -3.11 5.50
N ASN A 98 23.25 -3.88 6.57
CA ASN A 98 24.11 -5.09 6.57
C ASN A 98 23.42 -6.34 7.14
N TYR A 99 22.46 -6.17 8.05
CA TYR A 99 21.85 -7.27 8.81
C TYR A 99 20.34 -7.09 8.94
N PRO A 100 19.57 -8.18 9.13
CA PRO A 100 18.10 -8.12 9.13
C PRO A 100 17.50 -7.11 10.10
N GLN A 101 18.04 -7.01 11.32
CA GLN A 101 17.58 -6.07 12.35
C GLN A 101 17.75 -4.61 11.91
N GLY A 102 18.62 -4.33 10.93
CA GLY A 102 18.75 -2.99 10.37
C GLY A 102 17.50 -2.50 9.63
N LEU A 103 16.57 -3.41 9.26
CA LEU A 103 15.25 -3.04 8.75
C LEU A 103 14.44 -2.18 9.74
N TYR A 104 14.73 -2.26 11.05
CA TYR A 104 14.12 -1.34 12.03
C TYR A 104 14.60 0.10 11.86
N TYR A 105 15.83 0.33 11.39
CA TYR A 105 16.31 1.69 11.09
C TYR A 105 15.71 2.22 9.78
N VAL A 106 15.44 1.33 8.82
CA VAL A 106 14.78 1.69 7.56
C VAL A 106 13.42 2.33 7.83
N ILE A 107 12.58 1.67 8.64
CA ILE A 107 11.23 2.16 8.94
C ILE A 107 11.20 3.37 9.88
N GLN A 108 12.30 3.67 10.58
CA GLN A 108 12.43 4.82 11.48
C GLN A 108 13.07 6.03 10.79
N ASN A 109 13.59 5.86 9.57
CA ASN A 109 14.27 6.92 8.85
C ASN A 109 13.27 7.96 8.33
N LYS A 110 13.42 9.21 8.79
CA LYS A 110 12.54 10.33 8.41
C LYS A 110 12.53 10.59 6.90
N GLN A 111 13.68 10.49 6.23
CA GLN A 111 13.78 10.71 4.78
C GLN A 111 13.00 9.65 4.00
N VAL A 112 13.03 8.40 4.46
CA VAL A 112 12.22 7.32 3.89
C VAL A 112 10.74 7.61 4.06
N LEU A 113 10.32 7.99 5.25
CA LEU A 113 8.92 8.30 5.55
C LEU A 113 8.42 9.47 4.67
N ASP A 114 9.20 10.54 4.57
CA ASP A 114 8.87 11.70 3.75
C ASP A 114 8.80 11.35 2.27
N ALA A 115 9.75 10.54 1.77
CA ALA A 115 9.75 10.08 0.38
C ALA A 115 8.55 9.18 0.07
N TYR A 116 8.17 8.30 0.98
CA TYR A 116 7.00 7.43 0.84
C TYR A 116 5.69 8.22 0.84
N ASN A 117 5.54 9.18 1.74
CA ASN A 117 4.36 10.04 1.78
C ASN A 117 4.23 10.85 0.48
N LYS A 118 5.35 11.38 -0.04
CA LYS A 118 5.39 12.07 -1.34
C LYS A 118 5.01 11.15 -2.49
N SER A 119 5.50 9.89 -2.50
CA SER A 119 5.18 8.94 -3.57
C SER A 119 3.70 8.55 -3.56
N LYS A 120 3.09 8.37 -2.38
CA LYS A 120 1.65 8.16 -2.24
C LYS A 120 0.82 9.30 -2.82
N VAL A 121 1.14 10.55 -2.47
CA VAL A 121 0.44 11.72 -3.00
C VAL A 121 0.57 11.80 -4.52
N LYS A 122 1.76 11.52 -5.07
CA LYS A 122 1.98 11.51 -6.52
C LYS A 122 1.14 10.44 -7.23
N ASN A 123 1.12 9.21 -6.71
CA ASN A 123 0.35 8.10 -7.28
C ASN A 123 -1.16 8.35 -7.21
N MET A 124 -1.64 9.03 -6.15
CA MET A 124 -3.05 9.45 -6.06
C MET A 124 -3.37 10.48 -7.13
N LYS A 125 -2.50 11.48 -7.37
CA LYS A 125 -2.71 12.50 -8.40
C LYS A 125 -2.72 11.93 -9.82
N SER A 126 -1.83 10.99 -10.14
CA SER A 126 -1.81 10.34 -11.47
C SER A 126 -3.05 9.47 -11.73
N ASN A 127 -3.66 8.91 -10.68
CA ASN A 127 -4.93 8.18 -10.80
C ASN A 127 -6.15 9.11 -10.95
N ILE A 128 -5.97 10.42 -10.75
CA ILE A 128 -6.96 11.49 -10.96
C ILE A 128 -6.58 12.28 -12.23
N GLU A 129 -6.03 11.62 -13.25
CA GLU A 129 -6.10 12.16 -14.60
C GLU A 129 -7.58 12.10 -15.03
N ILE A 130 -8.23 13.24 -14.89
CA ILE A 130 -9.59 13.51 -15.32
C ILE A 130 -9.66 13.09 -16.79
N LYS A 131 -10.44 12.05 -17.11
CA LYS A 131 -10.90 11.86 -18.48
C LYS A 131 -11.63 13.14 -18.81
N GLU A 132 -11.14 13.92 -19.79
CA GLU A 132 -11.91 15.00 -20.40
C GLU A 132 -13.15 14.36 -21.01
N ASP A 133 -14.19 14.21 -20.21
CA ASP A 133 -15.51 13.84 -20.68
C ASP A 133 -16.10 15.11 -21.27
N SER A 134 -16.28 15.04 -22.58
CA SER A 134 -16.91 16.06 -23.40
C SER A 134 -18.26 16.47 -22.81
N GLY A 135 -18.38 17.75 -22.44
CA GLY A 135 -19.66 18.45 -22.36
C GLY A 135 -20.43 18.32 -21.05
N SER A 136 -20.03 19.07 -20.04
CA SER A 136 -20.99 19.61 -19.07
C SER A 136 -20.80 21.11 -18.98
N GLU A 137 -21.64 21.85 -19.71
CA GLU A 137 -21.81 23.29 -19.53
C GLU A 137 -22.24 23.55 -18.08
N PHE A 138 -21.36 24.17 -17.30
CA PHE A 138 -21.75 24.73 -16.01
C PHE A 138 -22.67 25.92 -16.27
N THR A 139 -23.98 25.71 -16.17
CA THR A 139 -24.94 26.81 -16.12
C THR A 139 -24.88 27.45 -14.74
N HIS A 140 -24.02 28.45 -14.58
CA HIS A 140 -24.07 29.33 -13.42
C HIS A 140 -25.31 30.22 -13.54
N VAL A 141 -26.35 29.94 -12.74
CA VAL A 141 -27.47 30.87 -12.56
C VAL A 141 -27.07 31.85 -11.45
N PRO A 142 -26.75 33.12 -11.75
CA PRO A 142 -26.48 34.09 -10.71
C PRO A 142 -27.75 34.29 -9.88
N ILE A 143 -27.63 34.05 -8.57
CA ILE A 143 -28.65 34.47 -7.61
C ILE A 143 -28.62 36.00 -7.62
N GLN A 144 -29.75 36.63 -7.97
CA GLN A 144 -29.89 38.09 -7.84
C GLN A 144 -29.79 38.44 -6.35
N ASN A 145 -28.61 38.88 -5.92
CA ASN A 145 -28.44 39.44 -4.60
C ASN A 145 -29.20 40.76 -4.54
N LYS A 146 -30.07 40.90 -3.53
CA LYS A 146 -30.71 42.18 -3.20
C LYS A 146 -29.61 43.24 -3.02
N SER A 147 -29.82 44.41 -3.62
CA SER A 147 -28.87 45.51 -3.52
C SER A 147 -28.84 46.01 -2.08
N PHE A 148 -27.73 46.61 -1.63
CA PHE A 148 -27.65 47.24 -0.30
C PHE A 148 -28.77 48.27 -0.06
N ALA A 149 -29.31 48.86 -1.13
CA ALA A 149 -30.46 49.76 -1.09
C ALA A 149 -31.77 49.08 -0.65
N ASP A 150 -31.88 47.75 -0.78
CA ASP A 150 -33.06 46.97 -0.35
C ASP A 150 -33.00 46.58 1.14
N ILE A 151 -31.85 46.80 1.81
CA ILE A 151 -31.59 46.40 3.20
C ILE A 151 -31.79 47.57 4.17
N ILE A 152 -31.76 48.82 3.70
CA ILE A 152 -31.96 50.00 4.53
C ILE A 152 -33.36 50.59 4.24
N LYS A 153 -34.34 50.20 5.06
CA LYS A 153 -35.60 50.92 5.27
C LYS A 153 -35.73 51.27 6.74
#